data_AF-A0A838UP17-F1
#
_entry.id   AF-A0A838UP17-F1
#
_cell.length_a   1.000
_cell.length_b   1.000
_cell.length_c   1.000
_cell.angle_alpha   90.00
_cell.angle_beta   90.00
_cell.angle_gamma   90.00
#
_symmetry.space_group_name_H-M   'P 1'
#
loop_
_entity.id
_entity.type
_entity.pdbx_description
1 polymer ?
#
loop_
_entity_poly.entity_id
_entity_poly.type
_entity_poly.pdbx_seq_one_letter_code
_entity_poly.pdbx_strand_id
1 'polypeptide(L)'
;TGVWVGRDDNTPMAKVTGGGAPAEIWHNFMAAALPRLQAQAIPGGEAVAAAPKDAIGDILSGDAPPPADAEEPDAPPPVRIQRDGDGETDTAPY
;
A
#
# COMPACT_ATOMS: atom_id res chain seq x y z
N THR A 1 -5.40 -10.74 -19.10
CA THR A 1 -6.72 -10.79 -18.41
C THR A 1 -6.89 -9.53 -17.60
N GLY A 2 -8.07 -8.92 -17.62
CA GLY A 2 -8.41 -7.75 -16.82
C GLY A 2 -9.77 -7.93 -16.16
N VAL A 3 -9.93 -7.38 -14.95
CA VAL A 3 -11.17 -7.44 -14.15
C VAL A 3 -11.65 -6.01 -13.90
N TRP A 4 -12.95 -5.78 -14.10
CA TRP A 4 -13.61 -4.54 -13.77
C TRP A 4 -14.83 -4.82 -12.89
N VAL A 5 -15.07 -3.94 -11.91
CA VAL A 5 -16.22 -4.01 -11.00
C VAL A 5 -16.85 -2.63 -10.95
N GLY A 6 -18.15 -2.56 -11.24
CA GLY A 6 -18.94 -1.34 -11.26
C GLY A 6 -20.42 -1.65 -11.15
N ARG A 7 -21.23 -0.64 -10.80
CA ARG A 7 -22.67 -0.73 -10.95
C ARG A 7 -23.05 -0.23 -12.34
N ASP A 8 -23.95 -0.94 -13.02
CA ASP A 8 -24.38 -0.62 -14.39
C ASP A 8 -25.12 0.73 -14.49
N ASP A 9 -25.63 1.24 -13.37
CA ASP A 9 -26.41 2.48 -13.29
C ASP A 9 -25.56 3.74 -13.02
N ASN A 10 -24.23 3.63 -13.10
CA ASN A 10 -23.25 4.70 -12.83
C ASN A 10 -23.27 5.27 -11.41
N THR A 11 -23.99 4.67 -10.46
CA THR A 11 -23.93 5.15 -9.08
C THR A 11 -22.60 4.78 -8.41
N PRO A 12 -22.06 5.64 -7.52
CA PRO A 12 -20.82 5.34 -6.83
C PRO A 12 -20.92 4.07 -5.97
N MET A 13 -19.82 3.33 -5.89
CA MET A 13 -19.67 2.23 -4.93
C MET A 13 -18.69 2.65 -3.83
N ALA A 14 -19.09 2.50 -2.58
CA ALA A 14 -18.20 2.74 -1.46
C ALA A 14 -17.10 1.66 -1.41
N LYS A 15 -15.85 2.08 -1.16
CA LYS A 15 -14.70 1.20 -0.92
C LYS A 15 -14.29 0.30 -2.10
N VAL A 16 -14.80 0.53 -3.31
CA VAL A 16 -14.29 -0.15 -4.52
C VAL A 16 -13.27 0.77 -5.20
N THR A 17 -12.00 0.38 -5.12
CA THR A 17 -10.88 1.04 -5.81
C THR A 17 -10.18 0.01 -6.71
N GLY A 18 -9.40 0.46 -7.69
CA GLY A 18 -8.71 -0.44 -8.62
C GLY A 18 -7.75 -1.43 -7.94
N GLY A 19 -7.20 -1.06 -6.77
CA GLY A 19 -6.34 -1.93 -5.96
C GLY A 19 -7.07 -2.75 -4.89
N GLY A 20 -8.39 -2.60 -4.74
CA GLY A 20 -9.19 -3.34 -3.76
C GLY A 20 -9.77 -4.64 -4.34
N ALA A 21 -11.08 -4.84 -4.15
CA ALA A 21 -11.77 -6.04 -4.61
C ALA A 21 -11.48 -6.48 -6.07
N PRO A 22 -11.39 -5.57 -7.08
CA PRO A 22 -11.03 -5.97 -8.44
C PRO A 22 -9.65 -6.63 -8.55
N ALA A 23 -8.65 -6.13 -7.80
CA ALA A 23 -7.29 -6.69 -7.81
C ALA A 23 -7.23 -8.07 -7.14
N GLU A 24 -7.95 -8.26 -6.03
CA GLU A 24 -8.04 -9.56 -5.36
C GLU A 24 -8.68 -10.64 -6.26
N ILE A 25 -9.76 -10.29 -6.96
CA ILE A 25 -10.41 -11.20 -7.92
C ILE A 25 -9.41 -11.62 -9.02
N TRP A 26 -8.69 -10.64 -9.57
CA TRP A 26 -7.69 -10.92 -10.59
C TRP A 26 -6.56 -11.81 -10.06
N HIS A 27 -6.04 -11.54 -8.85
CA HIS A 27 -5.00 -12.33 -8.22
C HIS A 27 -5.42 -13.80 -8.07
N ASN A 28 -6.60 -14.03 -7.51
CA ASN A 28 -7.14 -15.38 -7.30
C ASN A 28 -7.36 -16.13 -8.61
N PHE A 29 -7.87 -15.44 -9.63
CA PHE A 29 -8.02 -16.00 -10.97
C PHE A 29 -6.65 -16.41 -11.54
N MET A 30 -5.65 -15.53 -11.46
CA MET A 30 -4.31 -15.80 -12.02
C MET A 30 -3.59 -16.91 -11.25
N ALA A 31 -3.75 -16.97 -9.93
CA ALA A 31 -3.20 -18.04 -9.10
C ALA A 31 -3.74 -19.41 -9.50
N ALA A 32 -5.05 -19.49 -9.81
CA ALA A 32 -5.67 -20.73 -10.30
C ALA A 32 -5.32 -21.03 -11.77
N ALA A 33 -5.20 -19.98 -12.60
CA ALA A 33 -4.95 -20.12 -14.04
C ALA A 33 -3.49 -20.46 -14.37
N LEU A 34 -2.53 -20.16 -13.47
CA LEU A 34 -1.10 -20.38 -13.66
C LEU A 34 -0.52 -21.44 -12.69
N PRO A 35 -1.01 -22.69 -12.67
CA PRO A 35 -0.40 -23.70 -11.83
C PRO A 35 0.96 -24.10 -12.40
N ARG A 36 2.03 -23.80 -11.65
CA ARG A 36 3.42 -24.26 -11.89
C ARG A 36 4.10 -23.70 -13.15
N LEU A 37 3.73 -22.51 -13.61
CA LEU A 37 4.48 -21.84 -14.67
C LEU A 37 5.71 -21.13 -14.08
N GLN A 38 6.90 -21.47 -14.56
CA GLN A 38 8.11 -20.72 -14.24
C GLN A 38 7.92 -19.27 -14.70
N ALA A 39 8.24 -18.30 -13.83
CA ALA A 39 8.16 -16.89 -14.19
C ALA A 39 9.12 -16.64 -15.36
N GLN A 40 8.59 -16.22 -16.50
CA GLN A 40 9.41 -15.94 -17.67
C GLN A 40 10.18 -14.64 -17.42
N ALA A 41 11.49 -14.69 -17.66
CA ALA A 41 12.34 -13.51 -17.56
C ALA A 41 11.85 -12.43 -18.54
N ILE A 42 11.79 -11.18 -18.05
CA ILE A 42 11.49 -10.02 -18.89
C ILE A 42 12.66 -9.83 -19.87
N PRO A 43 12.43 -9.85 -21.20
CA PRO A 43 13.51 -9.64 -22.17
C PRO A 43 14.16 -8.26 -21.97
N GLY A 44 15.48 -8.24 -21.73
CA GLY A 44 16.23 -7.02 -21.44
C GLY A 44 16.03 -6.46 -20.02
N GLY A 45 15.26 -7.14 -19.17
CA GLY A 45 15.17 -6.83 -17.75
C GLY A 45 16.36 -7.41 -16.99
N GLU A 46 16.97 -6.62 -16.14
CA GLU A 46 17.99 -7.12 -15.22
C GLU A 46 17.28 -8.02 -14.18
N ALA A 47 17.55 -9.32 -14.23
CA ALA A 47 17.08 -10.23 -13.20
C ALA A 47 17.88 -9.97 -11.91
N VAL A 48 17.40 -9.05 -11.07
CA VAL A 48 17.78 -9.06 -9.66
C VAL A 48 17.21 -10.34 -9.06
N ALA A 49 18.02 -11.40 -9.06
CA ALA A 49 17.76 -12.54 -8.22
C ALA A 49 17.61 -11.99 -6.79
N ALA A 50 16.38 -11.99 -6.27
CA ALA A 50 16.18 -11.81 -4.85
C ALA A 50 16.83 -13.02 -4.19
N ALA A 51 18.11 -12.91 -3.85
CA ALA A 51 18.72 -13.80 -2.91
C ALA A 51 17.79 -13.80 -1.69
N PRO A 52 17.36 -14.97 -1.18
CA PRO A 52 16.64 -15.00 0.08
C PRO A 52 17.60 -14.43 1.11
N LYS A 53 17.41 -13.16 1.48
CA LYS A 53 18.06 -12.60 2.65
C LYS A 53 17.43 -13.31 3.82
N ASP A 54 18.23 -14.02 4.60
CA ASP A 54 17.77 -14.57 5.86
C ASP A 54 17.63 -13.42 6.86
N ALA A 55 16.59 -12.60 6.65
CA ALA A 55 16.34 -11.40 7.43
C ALA A 55 16.20 -11.73 8.92
N ILE A 56 15.78 -12.95 9.26
CA ILE A 56 15.69 -13.41 10.64
C ILE A 56 17.09 -13.72 11.18
N GLY A 57 17.93 -14.42 10.41
CA GLY A 57 19.34 -14.66 10.74
C GLY A 57 20.14 -13.38 10.95
N ASP A 58 19.98 -12.40 10.06
CA ASP A 58 20.72 -11.13 10.09
C ASP A 58 20.40 -10.29 11.35
N ILE A 59 19.15 -10.32 11.81
CA ILE A 59 18.72 -9.65 13.05
C ILE A 59 19.32 -10.34 14.28
N LEU A 60 19.39 -11.67 14.28
CA LEU A 60 19.95 -12.44 15.39
C LEU A 60 21.47 -12.30 15.51
N SER A 61 22.16 -12.16 14.38
CA SER A 61 23.61 -11.99 14.33
C SER A 61 24.08 -10.54 14.52
N GLY A 62 23.16 -9.57 14.49
CA GLY A 62 23.49 -8.14 14.60
C GLY A 62 24.17 -7.55 13.37
N ASP A 63 24.15 -8.27 12.25
CA ASP A 63 24.68 -7.82 10.93
C ASP A 63 23.61 -7.13 10.09
N ALA A 64 22.38 -7.00 10.62
CA ALA A 64 21.32 -6.25 9.98
C ALA A 64 21.84 -4.84 9.63
N PRO A 65 21.77 -4.43 8.34
CA PRO A 65 22.15 -3.08 7.97
C PRO A 65 21.32 -2.09 8.80
N PRO A 66 21.90 -0.94 9.22
CA PRO A 66 21.11 0.08 9.87
C PRO A 66 19.89 0.36 8.99
N PRO A 67 18.71 0.64 9.57
CA PRO A 67 17.57 1.05 8.76
C PRO A 67 18.08 2.18 7.86
N ALA A 68 18.09 1.94 6.55
CA ALA A 68 18.37 2.98 5.58
C ALA A 68 17.49 4.14 5.99
N ASP A 69 18.09 5.32 6.21
CA ASP A 69 17.38 6.52 6.66
C ASP A 69 16.03 6.51 5.97
N ALA A 70 14.98 6.25 6.75
CA ALA A 70 13.65 6.29 6.21
C ALA A 70 13.54 7.73 5.73
N GLU A 71 13.62 7.93 4.42
CA GLU A 71 13.16 9.17 3.81
C GLU A 71 11.69 9.22 4.21
N GLU A 72 11.43 9.91 5.31
CA GLU A 72 10.11 10.22 5.79
C GLU A 72 9.44 10.89 4.59
N PRO A 73 8.41 10.27 3.98
CA PRO A 73 7.76 10.89 2.83
C PRO A 73 7.31 12.26 3.29
N ASP A 74 7.84 13.30 2.64
CA ASP A 74 7.64 14.72 2.95
C ASP A 74 6.25 14.93 3.56
N ALA A 75 6.21 15.00 4.89
CA ALA A 75 4.97 15.15 5.61
C ALA A 75 4.44 16.52 5.19
N PRO A 76 3.21 16.62 4.65
CA PRO A 76 2.66 17.93 4.31
C PRO A 76 2.75 18.82 5.56
N PRO A 77 3.19 20.08 5.42
CA PRO A 77 3.38 20.94 6.56
C PRO A 77 2.09 20.98 7.38
N PRO A 78 2.17 20.98 8.73
CA PRO A 78 0.97 20.96 9.55
C PRO A 78 0.10 22.14 9.14
N VAL A 79 -1.09 21.83 8.60
CA VAL A 79 -2.10 22.83 8.30
C VAL A 79 -2.46 23.47 9.63
N ARG A 80 -1.92 24.67 9.86
CA ARG A 80 -2.40 25.52 10.95
C ARG A 80 -3.82 25.89 10.59
N ILE A 81 -4.78 25.22 11.20
CA ILE A 81 -6.16 25.67 11.19
C ILE A 81 -6.17 26.95 12.04
N GLN A 82 -6.01 28.08 11.36
CA GLN A 82 -6.30 29.40 11.92
C GLN A 82 -7.79 29.39 12.25
N ARG A 83 -8.12 29.18 13.53
CA ARG A 83 -9.49 29.44 14.01
C ARG A 83 -9.61 30.95 14.07
N ASP A 84 -10.09 31.54 12.98
CA ASP A 84 -10.59 32.90 12.99
C ASP A 84 -11.67 32.99 14.09
N GLY A 85 -11.51 33.99 14.93
CA GLY A 85 -12.11 34.03 16.25
C GLY A 85 -13.52 34.60 16.30
N ASP A 86 -14.23 34.11 17.31
CA ASP A 86 -15.33 34.70 18.05
C ASP A 86 -15.55 33.75 19.25
N GLY A 87 -15.34 34.14 20.49
CA GLY A 87 -16.16 35.12 21.17
C GLY A 87 -17.34 34.44 21.87
N GLU A 88 -17.11 33.52 22.81
CA GLU A 88 -18.08 33.20 23.86
C GLU A 88 -17.40 32.47 25.02
N THR A 89 -17.47 33.06 26.21
CA THR A 89 -17.17 32.38 27.47
C THR A 89 -18.37 31.55 27.87
N ASP A 90 -18.21 30.24 28.04
CA ASP A 90 -19.18 29.47 28.82
C ASP A 90 -18.52 28.47 29.76
N THR A 91 -19.13 28.40 30.93
CA THR A 91 -18.68 27.91 32.23
C THR A 91 -18.93 26.40 32.39
N ALA A 92 -18.17 25.75 33.28
CA ALA A 92 -18.33 24.33 33.72
C ALA A 92 -19.73 24.05 34.33
N PRO A 93 -20.19 22.78 34.50
CA PRO A 93 -19.65 21.77 35.45
C PRO A 93 -19.59 20.33 34.88
N TYR A 94 -18.85 19.36 35.43
CA TYR A 94 -18.78 18.81 36.80
C TYR A 94 -17.36 18.34 37.14
#